data_AF-A0A7Y3KSV4-F1
#
_entry.id   AF-A0A7Y3KSV4-F1
#
_cell.length_a   1.000
_cell.length_b   1.000
_cell.length_c   1.000
_cell.angle_alpha   90.00
_cell.angle_beta   90.00
_cell.angle_gamma   90.00
#
_symmetry.space_group_name_H-M   'P 1'
#
loop_
_entity.id
_entity.type
_entity.pdbx_description
1 polymer ?
#
loop_
_entity_poly.entity_id
_entity_poly.type
_entity_poly.pdbx_seq_one_letter_code
_entity_poly.pdbx_strand_id
1 'polypeptide(L)'
;MGRARRSASRHGRLVRPLIGVLCVGVALVASRAGGSPVYRSVPVGAAFQYQLQVSDTGSSSSGGIDVSLCARQTSSPGCVRARVFDIDLYGPTGAPNRAAVEAIHAQGGYAICYVDAGTWENWRPDAKRFAATLLGRSNGWPGERWLDVRHIAKLLPIMSARVQRCAKAGFDAVEFDNVDAYSNASGFAITGADQLRYNEALAALAHRFHLAAGLKNDYAQASVLVHYFDFAIDESCVQYHECSLLAPFVRAAKAVYDVEYSSSPSRFCPIAAKSRVTAIAKALALRATPWSICPTLARST
;
A
#
# COMPACT_ATOMS: atom_id res chain seq x y z
N MET A 1 59.79 -6.63 -2.06
CA MET A 1 58.51 -7.38 -2.07
C MET A 1 57.57 -6.67 -3.03
N GLY A 2 57.06 -7.16 -4.16
CA GLY A 2 57.10 -8.44 -4.86
C GLY A 2 56.23 -8.21 -6.12
N ARG A 3 56.88 -8.10 -7.28
CA ARG A 3 56.37 -7.67 -8.60
C ARG A 3 55.13 -8.42 -9.12
N ALA A 4 54.35 -7.69 -9.92
CA ALA A 4 53.45 -8.21 -10.94
C ALA A 4 54.12 -9.18 -11.92
N ARG A 5 53.35 -10.17 -12.43
CA ARG A 5 53.44 -10.67 -13.82
C ARG A 5 52.30 -11.63 -14.15
N ARG A 6 51.67 -11.37 -15.30
CA ARG A 6 50.90 -12.33 -16.10
C ARG A 6 51.83 -13.47 -16.54
N SER A 7 51.29 -14.69 -16.64
CA SER A 7 51.91 -15.77 -17.41
C SER A 7 50.85 -16.50 -18.24
N ALA A 8 51.26 -16.86 -19.45
CA ALA A 8 50.46 -17.31 -20.56
C ALA A 8 50.21 -18.83 -20.57
N SER A 9 49.16 -19.18 -21.31
CA SER A 9 48.84 -20.43 -22.00
C SER A 9 49.95 -21.50 -22.08
N ARG A 10 49.58 -22.73 -21.69
CA ARG A 10 50.10 -23.96 -22.30
C ARG A 10 48.93 -24.84 -22.73
N HIS A 11 48.97 -25.23 -23.99
CA HIS A 11 48.06 -26.19 -24.62
C HIS A 11 48.25 -27.58 -24.02
N GLY A 12 47.16 -28.19 -23.57
CA GLY A 12 47.05 -29.62 -23.32
C GLY A 12 45.79 -30.13 -23.97
N ARG A 13 45.92 -30.86 -25.08
CA ARG A 13 44.81 -31.60 -25.69
C ARG A 13 44.46 -32.76 -24.75
N LEU A 14 43.26 -32.71 -24.17
CA LEU A 14 42.65 -33.84 -23.49
C LEU A 14 41.39 -34.24 -24.27
N VAL A 15 41.45 -35.45 -24.82
CA VAL A 15 40.35 -36.15 -25.47
C VAL A 15 39.29 -36.43 -24.41
N ARG A 16 38.06 -35.91 -24.60
CA ARG A 16 36.90 -36.22 -23.75
C ARG A 16 36.03 -37.28 -24.44
N PRO A 17 35.62 -38.35 -23.73
CA PRO A 17 34.62 -39.27 -24.24
C PRO A 17 33.24 -38.60 -24.22
N LEU A 18 32.46 -38.82 -25.27
CA LEU A 18 31.05 -38.42 -25.38
C LEU A 18 30.23 -39.26 -24.40
N ILE A 19 29.92 -38.71 -23.23
CA ILE A 19 28.82 -39.18 -22.38
C ILE A 19 27.58 -38.40 -22.82
N GLY A 20 26.67 -39.08 -23.51
CA GLY A 20 25.36 -38.53 -23.87
C GLY A 20 24.55 -38.29 -22.59
N VAL A 21 24.42 -37.01 -22.21
CA VAL A 21 23.46 -36.59 -21.19
C VAL A 21 22.11 -36.51 -21.86
N LEU A 22 21.20 -37.42 -21.48
CA LEU A 22 19.80 -37.38 -21.83
C LEU A 22 19.20 -36.13 -21.19
N CYS A 23 19.04 -35.04 -21.95
CA CYS A 23 18.27 -33.88 -21.52
C CYS A 23 16.79 -34.28 -21.44
N VAL A 24 16.34 -34.69 -20.27
CA VAL A 24 14.91 -34.68 -19.93
C VAL A 24 14.51 -33.21 -19.86
N GLY A 25 13.97 -32.69 -20.96
CA GLY A 25 13.37 -31.36 -20.99
C GLY A 25 12.17 -31.32 -20.07
N VAL A 26 12.37 -30.84 -18.84
CA VAL A 26 11.26 -30.38 -18.00
C VAL A 26 10.71 -29.13 -18.66
N ALA A 27 9.62 -29.28 -19.41
CA ALA A 27 8.83 -28.15 -19.86
C ALA A 27 8.30 -27.44 -18.61
N LEU A 28 8.90 -26.28 -18.27
CA LEU A 28 8.27 -25.34 -17.36
C LEU A 28 6.98 -24.87 -18.01
N VAL A 29 5.86 -25.43 -17.57
CA VAL A 29 4.55 -24.86 -17.83
C VAL A 29 4.48 -23.58 -17.02
N ALA A 30 4.81 -22.45 -17.66
CA ALA A 30 4.44 -21.14 -17.16
C ALA A 30 2.91 -21.06 -17.21
N SER A 31 2.25 -21.34 -16.08
CA SER A 31 0.83 -21.05 -15.93
C SER A 31 0.63 -19.54 -16.05
N ARG A 32 0.22 -19.09 -17.24
CA ARG A 32 -0.45 -17.80 -17.39
C ARG A 32 -1.79 -17.90 -16.67
N ALA A 33 -1.82 -17.51 -15.40
CA ALA A 33 -3.06 -17.13 -14.73
C ALA A 33 -3.52 -15.78 -15.32
N GLY A 34 -4.00 -15.82 -16.56
CA GLY A 34 -4.46 -14.66 -17.34
C GLY A 34 -5.96 -14.47 -17.22
N GLY A 35 -6.46 -14.29 -15.99
CA GLY A 35 -7.78 -13.73 -15.77
C GLY A 35 -7.63 -12.25 -15.43
N SER A 36 -8.43 -11.37 -16.05
CA SER A 36 -8.56 -9.99 -15.57
C SER A 36 -8.95 -10.00 -14.10
N PRO A 37 -8.48 -9.04 -13.27
CA PRO A 37 -8.87 -8.95 -11.89
C PRO A 37 -10.41 -8.97 -11.76
N VAL A 38 -10.93 -9.78 -10.84
CA VAL A 38 -12.37 -9.90 -10.59
C VAL A 38 -12.93 -8.66 -9.83
N TYR A 39 -12.07 -7.68 -9.55
CA TYR A 39 -12.38 -6.43 -8.87
C TYR A 39 -12.13 -5.21 -9.75
N ARG A 40 -12.74 -4.09 -9.38
CA ARG A 40 -12.61 -2.82 -10.09
C ARG A 40 -11.15 -2.36 -10.10
N SER A 41 -10.63 -1.95 -11.26
CA SER A 41 -9.25 -1.46 -11.36
C SER A 41 -9.05 -0.15 -10.59
N VAL A 42 -7.90 -0.04 -9.92
CA VAL A 42 -7.54 1.14 -9.14
C VAL A 42 -7.32 2.36 -10.05
N PRO A 43 -7.98 3.50 -9.83
CA PRO A 43 -7.88 4.67 -10.71
C PRO A 43 -6.49 5.35 -10.69
N VAL A 44 -5.66 5.10 -11.70
CA VAL A 44 -4.35 5.77 -11.83
C VAL A 44 -4.49 7.26 -12.07
N GLY A 45 -3.76 8.07 -11.29
CA GLY A 45 -3.74 9.54 -11.43
C GLY A 45 -5.02 10.25 -10.96
N ALA A 46 -5.95 9.51 -10.35
CA ALA A 46 -7.20 10.07 -9.86
C ALA A 46 -6.98 10.83 -8.55
N ALA A 47 -7.73 11.93 -8.37
CA ALA A 47 -7.65 12.73 -7.16
C ALA A 47 -7.94 11.90 -5.90
N PHE A 48 -7.02 11.96 -4.94
CA PHE A 48 -7.00 11.13 -3.74
C PHE A 48 -7.47 11.91 -2.50
N GLN A 49 -8.15 11.23 -1.58
CA GLN A 49 -8.44 11.72 -0.24
C GLN A 49 -8.14 10.62 0.77
N TYR A 50 -7.32 10.97 1.76
CA TYR A 50 -7.04 10.11 2.91
C TYR A 50 -7.75 10.67 4.14
N GLN A 51 -8.75 9.95 4.64
CA GLN A 51 -9.60 10.39 5.74
C GLN A 51 -9.98 9.22 6.65
N LEU A 52 -9.27 9.08 7.77
CA LEU A 52 -9.55 8.05 8.78
C LEU A 52 -10.46 8.54 9.92
N GLN A 53 -10.72 9.85 9.99
CA GLN A 53 -11.53 10.44 11.05
C GLN A 53 -12.83 11.05 10.52
N VAL A 54 -13.83 11.09 11.39
CA VAL A 54 -15.12 11.73 11.12
C VAL A 54 -14.90 13.21 10.78
N SER A 55 -15.59 13.68 9.74
CA SER A 55 -15.57 15.06 9.31
C SER A 55 -16.17 15.98 10.38
N ASP A 56 -15.51 17.11 10.61
CA ASP A 56 -15.97 18.14 11.55
C ASP A 56 -17.27 18.81 11.08
N THR A 57 -17.61 18.71 9.79
CA THR A 57 -18.82 19.31 9.19
C THR A 57 -20.08 18.45 9.34
N GLY A 58 -19.98 17.29 10.02
CA GLY A 58 -21.13 16.45 10.33
C GLY A 58 -21.71 15.76 9.09
N SER A 59 -21.06 14.68 8.63
CA SER A 59 -21.55 13.90 7.50
C SER A 59 -22.11 12.54 7.96
N SER A 60 -23.15 12.57 8.80
CA SER A 60 -23.74 11.34 9.35
C SER A 60 -24.26 10.39 8.26
N SER A 61 -24.78 10.94 7.16
CA SER A 61 -25.29 10.17 6.01
C SER A 61 -24.21 9.48 5.19
N SER A 62 -22.96 9.93 5.24
CA SER A 62 -21.81 9.30 4.57
C SER A 62 -20.87 8.62 5.56
N GLY A 63 -21.37 8.21 6.72
CA GLY A 63 -20.55 7.53 7.73
C GLY A 63 -19.36 8.37 8.21
N GLY A 64 -19.51 9.69 8.23
CA GLY A 64 -18.50 10.64 8.67
C GLY A 64 -17.52 11.09 7.59
N ILE A 65 -17.62 10.62 6.34
CA ILE A 65 -16.65 10.94 5.28
C ILE A 65 -17.12 12.12 4.43
N ASP A 66 -16.28 13.15 4.26
CA ASP A 66 -16.65 14.29 3.41
C ASP A 66 -16.36 13.96 1.94
N VAL A 67 -17.40 13.47 1.26
CA VAL A 67 -17.35 13.12 -0.16
C VAL A 67 -17.44 14.34 -1.08
N SER A 68 -17.69 15.54 -0.54
CA SER A 68 -17.97 16.77 -1.28
C SER A 68 -16.75 17.67 -1.48
N LEU A 69 -15.60 17.29 -0.92
CA LEU A 69 -14.37 18.09 -0.94
C LEU A 69 -13.97 18.54 -2.34
N CYS A 70 -13.57 19.80 -2.43
CA CYS A 70 -13.42 20.54 -3.67
C CYS A 70 -12.25 21.52 -3.50
N ALA A 71 -11.08 21.16 -4.05
CA ALA A 71 -9.88 21.96 -3.97
C ALA A 71 -9.77 22.86 -5.21
N ARG A 72 -9.83 24.18 -5.02
CA ARG A 72 -9.58 25.14 -6.11
C ARG A 72 -8.10 25.11 -6.48
N GLN A 73 -7.82 25.02 -7.78
CA GLN A 73 -6.47 25.13 -8.31
C GLN A 73 -6.29 26.53 -8.89
N THR A 74 -5.14 27.16 -8.66
CA THR A 74 -4.84 28.51 -9.19
C THR A 74 -4.77 28.53 -10.72
N SER A 75 -4.54 27.38 -11.34
CA SER A 75 -4.33 27.21 -12.79
C SER A 75 -5.57 26.74 -13.57
N SER A 76 -6.75 26.57 -12.94
CA SER A 76 -7.96 26.10 -13.65
C SER A 76 -9.25 26.68 -13.05
N PRO A 77 -10.25 27.09 -13.87
CA PRO A 77 -11.49 27.73 -13.39
C PRO A 77 -12.47 26.79 -12.67
N GLY A 78 -12.06 25.58 -12.31
CA GLY A 78 -12.86 24.59 -11.55
C GLY A 78 -12.18 24.14 -10.26
N CYS A 79 -12.85 23.27 -9.50
CA CYS A 79 -12.23 22.57 -8.39
C CYS A 79 -12.01 21.10 -8.68
N VAL A 80 -10.90 20.58 -8.16
CA VAL A 80 -10.56 19.16 -8.17
C VAL A 80 -11.31 18.49 -7.02
N ARG A 81 -12.09 17.45 -7.36
CA ARG A 81 -12.79 16.62 -6.37
C ARG A 81 -12.11 15.28 -6.25
N ALA A 82 -12.04 14.75 -5.04
CA ALA A 82 -11.55 13.40 -4.80
C ALA A 82 -12.42 12.36 -5.54
N ARG A 83 -11.75 11.36 -6.10
CA ARG A 83 -12.35 10.21 -6.81
C ARG A 83 -11.92 8.90 -6.18
N VAL A 84 -10.87 8.90 -5.40
CA VAL A 84 -10.36 7.77 -4.63
C VAL A 84 -10.31 8.21 -3.17
N PHE A 85 -10.90 7.41 -2.31
CA PHE A 85 -11.05 7.69 -0.89
C PHE A 85 -10.49 6.52 -0.11
N ASP A 86 -9.45 6.77 0.68
CA ASP A 86 -8.95 5.84 1.68
C ASP A 86 -9.52 6.22 3.04
N ILE A 87 -10.31 5.30 3.60
CA ILE A 87 -11.12 5.52 4.78
C ILE A 87 -11.04 4.31 5.71
N ASP A 88 -11.24 4.55 7.00
CA ASP A 88 -11.24 3.50 8.01
C ASP A 88 -12.29 2.43 7.70
N LEU A 89 -11.93 1.16 7.91
CA LEU A 89 -12.87 0.03 7.86
C LEU A 89 -14.14 0.31 8.69
N TYR A 90 -13.99 0.93 9.84
CA TYR A 90 -15.05 1.19 10.80
C TYR A 90 -15.54 2.63 10.74
N GLY A 91 -16.87 2.80 10.78
CA GLY A 91 -17.50 4.10 10.87
C GLY A 91 -17.65 4.59 12.33
N PRO A 92 -18.35 5.72 12.54
CA PRO A 92 -18.53 6.35 13.85
C PRO A 92 -19.15 5.45 14.93
N THR A 93 -19.87 4.39 14.53
CA THR A 93 -20.54 3.44 15.43
C THR A 93 -19.66 2.22 15.78
N GLY A 94 -18.45 2.11 15.22
CA GLY A 94 -17.60 0.93 15.34
C GLY A 94 -18.03 -0.26 14.48
N ALA A 95 -19.06 -0.11 13.64
CA ALA A 95 -19.44 -1.08 12.60
C ALA A 95 -18.73 -0.78 11.27
N PRO A 96 -18.59 -1.74 10.34
CA PRO A 96 -18.02 -1.48 9.03
C PRO A 96 -18.71 -0.30 8.31
N ASN A 97 -17.94 0.61 7.71
CA ASN A 97 -18.42 1.92 7.25
C ASN A 97 -19.16 1.89 5.90
N ARG A 98 -20.25 1.11 5.82
CA ARG A 98 -21.04 0.94 4.60
C ARG A 98 -21.63 2.26 4.08
N ALA A 99 -22.07 3.15 4.97
CA ALA A 99 -22.65 4.44 4.58
C ALA A 99 -21.64 5.31 3.81
N ALA A 100 -20.36 5.30 4.22
CA ALA A 100 -19.31 6.00 3.50
C ALA A 100 -19.07 5.39 2.12
N VAL A 101 -18.96 4.06 2.04
CA VAL A 101 -18.78 3.34 0.76
C VAL A 101 -19.91 3.68 -0.22
N GLU A 102 -21.17 3.60 0.23
CA GLU A 102 -22.33 3.94 -0.59
C GLU A 102 -22.31 5.40 -1.07
N ALA A 103 -21.93 6.34 -0.20
CA ALA A 103 -21.80 7.75 -0.56
C ALA A 103 -20.67 8.01 -1.58
N ILE A 104 -19.53 7.31 -1.43
CA ILE A 104 -18.41 7.38 -2.37
C ILE A 104 -18.82 6.82 -3.74
N HIS A 105 -19.50 5.67 -3.76
CA HIS A 105 -19.95 5.01 -4.98
C HIS A 105 -21.06 5.79 -5.69
N ALA A 106 -21.95 6.47 -4.96
CA ALA A 106 -23.02 7.30 -5.53
C ALA A 106 -22.49 8.43 -6.43
N GLN A 107 -21.26 8.88 -6.20
CA GLN A 107 -20.57 9.86 -7.07
C GLN A 107 -19.52 9.24 -8.02
N GLY A 108 -19.56 7.91 -8.18
CA GLY A 108 -18.63 7.15 -9.02
C GLY A 108 -17.20 7.06 -8.47
N GLY A 109 -17.01 7.36 -7.19
CA GLY A 109 -15.72 7.26 -6.50
C GLY A 109 -15.31 5.81 -6.23
N TYR A 110 -14.08 5.64 -5.77
CA TYR A 110 -13.44 4.36 -5.44
C TYR A 110 -13.08 4.35 -3.94
N ALA A 111 -13.52 3.33 -3.21
CA ALA A 111 -13.35 3.22 -1.76
C ALA A 111 -12.26 2.21 -1.40
N ILE A 112 -11.21 2.69 -0.72
CA ILE A 112 -10.13 1.89 -0.14
C ILE A 112 -10.41 1.72 1.35
N CYS A 113 -10.31 0.49 1.83
CA CYS A 113 -10.49 0.11 3.23
C CYS A 113 -9.14 0.13 3.94
N TYR A 114 -8.92 1.10 4.83
CA TYR A 114 -7.75 1.10 5.71
C TYR A 114 -7.85 -0.06 6.71
N VAL A 115 -6.80 -0.87 6.77
CA VAL A 115 -6.62 -1.93 7.75
C VAL A 115 -5.19 -1.88 8.28
N ASP A 116 -5.02 -1.51 9.55
CA ASP A 116 -3.75 -1.74 10.22
C ASP A 116 -3.48 -3.24 10.33
N ALA A 117 -2.40 -3.70 9.70
CA ALA A 117 -2.00 -5.10 9.65
C ALA A 117 -0.67 -5.36 10.35
N GLY A 118 0.08 -4.31 10.68
CA GLY A 118 1.39 -4.39 11.30
C GLY A 118 1.44 -3.96 12.75
N THR A 119 0.42 -3.26 13.24
CA THR A 119 0.28 -2.91 14.66
C THR A 119 -1.04 -3.41 15.26
N TRP A 120 -1.06 -3.46 16.58
CA TRP A 120 -2.21 -3.74 17.42
C TRP A 120 -2.74 -2.42 17.96
N GLU A 121 -4.00 -2.14 17.68
CA GLU A 121 -4.73 -0.96 18.13
C GLU A 121 -5.68 -1.32 19.28
N ASN A 122 -5.48 -0.73 20.46
CA ASN A 122 -6.23 -1.10 21.66
C ASN A 122 -7.75 -0.81 21.59
N TRP A 123 -8.16 0.07 20.67
CA TRP A 123 -9.54 0.51 20.49
C TRP A 123 -10.33 -0.34 19.50
N ARG A 124 -9.66 -1.22 18.73
CA ARG A 124 -10.37 -2.04 17.75
C ARG A 124 -11.24 -3.09 18.44
N PRO A 125 -12.43 -3.40 17.91
CA PRO A 125 -13.35 -4.36 18.53
C PRO A 125 -12.78 -5.78 18.61
N ASP A 126 -11.77 -6.09 17.79
CA ASP A 126 -11.06 -7.37 17.76
C ASP A 126 -9.72 -7.37 18.51
N ALA A 127 -9.38 -6.29 19.23
CA ALA A 127 -8.11 -6.16 19.96
C ALA A 127 -7.82 -7.33 20.91
N LYS A 128 -8.87 -7.91 21.52
CA LYS A 128 -8.76 -9.08 22.42
C LYS A 128 -8.43 -10.41 21.72
N ARG A 129 -8.48 -10.45 20.38
CA ARG A 129 -8.13 -11.66 19.60
C ARG A 129 -6.62 -11.85 19.45
N PHE A 130 -5.83 -10.82 19.72
CA PHE A 130 -4.39 -10.88 19.65
C PHE A 130 -3.84 -11.42 20.97
N ALA A 131 -3.07 -12.51 20.90
CA ALA A 131 -2.33 -13.00 22.05
C ALA A 131 -1.26 -11.99 22.47
N ALA A 132 -1.09 -11.75 23.77
CA ALA A 132 -0.11 -10.78 24.29
C ALA A 132 1.33 -11.02 23.78
N THR A 133 1.68 -12.27 23.46
CA THR A 133 2.99 -12.65 22.88
C THR A 133 3.24 -12.12 21.48
N LEU A 134 2.20 -11.63 20.78
CA LEU A 134 2.33 -10.99 19.47
C LEU A 134 2.64 -9.49 19.57
N LEU A 135 2.50 -8.88 20.74
CA LEU A 135 2.57 -7.43 20.90
C LEU A 135 3.98 -6.99 21.31
N GLY A 136 4.59 -6.17 20.47
CA GLY A 136 5.92 -5.61 20.63
C GLY A 136 5.93 -4.26 21.33
N ARG A 137 6.88 -3.41 20.95
CA ARG A 137 7.01 -2.03 21.43
C ARG A 137 5.91 -1.15 20.85
N SER A 138 5.64 -0.02 21.51
CA SER A 138 4.84 1.04 20.89
C SER A 138 5.52 1.54 19.61
N ASN A 139 4.73 1.85 18.58
CA ASN A 139 5.21 2.50 17.37
C ASN A 139 5.28 4.04 17.50
N GLY A 140 4.91 4.59 18.66
CA GLY A 140 4.85 6.02 18.91
C GLY A 140 3.44 6.60 18.83
N TRP A 141 2.47 5.87 18.26
CA TRP A 141 1.07 6.29 18.28
C TRP A 141 0.35 5.77 19.55
N PRO A 142 -0.37 6.63 20.32
CA PRO A 142 -0.96 6.23 21.59
C PRO A 142 -1.96 5.09 21.44
N GLY A 143 -1.73 3.98 22.15
CA GLY A 143 -2.59 2.80 22.09
C GLY A 143 -2.21 1.79 21.03
N GLU A 144 -1.14 2.04 20.28
CA GLU A 144 -0.59 1.12 19.28
C GLU A 144 0.72 0.45 19.68
N ARG A 145 0.87 -0.80 19.21
CA ARG A 145 2.06 -1.63 19.42
C ARG A 145 2.34 -2.46 18.19
N TRP A 146 3.61 -2.57 17.79
CA TRP A 146 4.03 -3.44 16.69
C TRP A 146 3.60 -4.90 16.89
N LEU A 147 3.24 -5.58 15.82
CA LEU A 147 2.95 -7.01 15.79
C LEU A 147 4.19 -7.82 15.37
N ASP A 148 4.36 -9.01 15.94
CA ASP A 148 5.35 -9.97 15.44
C ASP A 148 4.83 -10.65 14.16
N VAL A 149 5.09 -10.02 13.01
CA VAL A 149 4.63 -10.46 11.69
C VAL A 149 5.17 -11.83 11.26
N ARG A 150 6.18 -12.37 11.96
CA ARG A 150 6.67 -13.74 11.73
C ARG A 150 5.61 -14.79 12.07
N HIS A 151 4.65 -14.46 12.93
CA HIS A 151 3.56 -15.34 13.35
C HIS A 151 2.33 -15.26 12.41
N ILE A 152 2.56 -15.37 11.10
CA ILE A 152 1.52 -15.27 10.05
C ILE A 152 0.29 -16.14 10.35
N ALA A 153 0.48 -17.40 10.77
CA ALA A 153 -0.62 -18.32 11.07
C ALA A 153 -1.56 -17.83 12.19
N LYS A 154 -1.08 -16.96 13.09
CA LYS A 154 -1.89 -16.36 14.16
C LYS A 154 -2.52 -15.04 13.72
N LEU A 155 -1.82 -14.26 12.90
CA LEU A 155 -2.27 -12.93 12.45
C LEU A 155 -3.25 -13.00 11.29
N LEU A 156 -3.00 -13.87 10.31
CA LEU A 156 -3.77 -13.92 9.06
C LEU A 156 -5.25 -14.26 9.27
N PRO A 157 -5.67 -15.10 10.25
CA PRO A 157 -7.10 -15.28 10.56
C PRO A 157 -7.78 -14.02 11.10
N ILE A 158 -7.05 -13.13 11.79
CA ILE A 158 -7.58 -11.85 12.26
C ILE A 158 -7.70 -10.88 11.08
N MET A 159 -6.64 -10.75 10.28
CA MET A 159 -6.63 -9.92 9.07
C MET A 159 -7.70 -10.38 8.06
N SER A 160 -7.86 -11.70 7.88
CA SER A 160 -8.91 -12.28 7.03
C SER A 160 -10.31 -11.86 7.45
N ALA A 161 -10.57 -11.79 8.76
CA ALA A 161 -11.84 -11.30 9.26
C ALA A 161 -12.04 -9.80 9.00
N ARG A 162 -10.97 -8.98 9.04
CA ARG A 162 -11.02 -7.54 8.69
C ARG A 162 -11.25 -7.35 7.20
N VAL A 163 -10.48 -8.02 6.34
CA VAL A 163 -10.63 -7.98 4.87
C VAL A 163 -12.01 -8.47 4.43
N GLN A 164 -12.53 -9.54 5.04
CA GLN A 164 -13.90 -10.00 4.76
C GLN A 164 -14.95 -8.93 5.11
N ARG A 165 -14.73 -8.14 6.17
CA ARG A 165 -15.63 -7.02 6.51
C ARG A 165 -15.53 -5.90 5.49
N CYS A 166 -14.34 -5.57 5.00
CA CYS A 166 -14.17 -4.63 3.88
C CYS A 166 -14.99 -5.08 2.66
N ALA A 167 -14.82 -6.35 2.24
CA ALA A 167 -15.57 -6.90 1.11
C ALA A 167 -17.08 -6.85 1.31
N LYS A 168 -17.57 -7.25 2.49
CA LYS A 168 -19.01 -7.22 2.83
C LYS A 168 -19.59 -5.81 2.93
N ALA A 169 -18.78 -4.82 3.30
CA ALA A 169 -19.18 -3.42 3.35
C ALA A 169 -19.15 -2.75 1.96
N GLY A 170 -18.63 -3.43 0.94
CA GLY A 170 -18.63 -2.98 -0.46
C GLY A 170 -17.39 -2.19 -0.88
N PHE A 171 -16.32 -2.20 -0.09
CA PHE A 171 -15.07 -1.55 -0.49
C PHE A 171 -14.53 -2.13 -1.81
N ASP A 172 -13.79 -1.32 -2.56
CA ASP A 172 -13.15 -1.75 -3.81
C ASP A 172 -11.73 -2.32 -3.58
N ALA A 173 -11.08 -1.91 -2.48
CA ALA A 173 -9.71 -2.28 -2.14
C ALA A 173 -9.45 -2.32 -0.62
N VAL A 174 -8.29 -2.84 -0.24
CA VAL A 174 -7.73 -2.73 1.11
C VAL A 174 -6.34 -2.11 1.02
N GLU A 175 -6.04 -1.12 1.86
CA GLU A 175 -4.68 -0.71 2.18
C GLU A 175 -4.29 -1.33 3.52
N PHE A 176 -3.08 -1.87 3.60
CA PHE A 176 -2.57 -2.51 4.81
C PHE A 176 -1.49 -1.62 5.44
N ASP A 177 -1.80 -1.01 6.59
CA ASP A 177 -0.87 -0.11 7.27
C ASP A 177 0.14 -0.85 8.16
N ASN A 178 1.24 -0.16 8.48
CA ASN A 178 2.35 -0.62 9.34
C ASN A 178 3.04 -1.90 8.83
N VAL A 179 3.02 -2.14 7.52
CA VAL A 179 3.59 -3.34 6.88
C VAL A 179 5.10 -3.25 6.61
N ASP A 180 5.82 -2.49 7.44
CA ASP A 180 7.26 -2.20 7.37
C ASP A 180 7.96 -2.38 8.74
N ALA A 181 7.45 -3.28 9.60
CA ALA A 181 7.94 -3.49 10.96
C ALA A 181 9.42 -3.90 11.05
N TYR A 182 9.99 -4.49 9.99
CA TYR A 182 11.42 -4.86 9.92
C TYR A 182 12.38 -3.66 9.87
N SER A 183 11.94 -2.50 9.37
CA SER A 183 12.71 -1.26 9.36
C SER A 183 12.47 -0.39 10.59
N ASN A 184 11.65 -0.88 11.53
CA ASN A 184 11.21 -0.15 12.71
C ASN A 184 11.67 -0.81 14.01
N ALA A 185 11.66 -0.05 15.11
CA ALA A 185 12.00 -0.54 16.44
C ALA A 185 10.84 -1.35 17.07
N SER A 186 10.41 -2.42 16.39
CA SER A 186 9.25 -3.23 16.76
C SER A 186 9.37 -3.96 18.11
N GLY A 187 10.60 -4.17 18.59
CA GLY A 187 10.88 -5.04 19.73
C GLY A 187 10.99 -6.52 19.35
N PHE A 188 10.91 -6.83 18.06
CA PHE A 188 11.14 -8.16 17.51
C PHE A 188 12.29 -8.12 16.50
N ALA A 189 13.00 -9.24 16.36
CA ALA A 189 13.98 -9.43 15.30
C ALA A 189 13.26 -9.88 14.01
N ILE A 190 12.57 -8.93 13.36
CA ILE A 190 11.89 -9.14 12.08
C ILE A 190 12.89 -8.83 10.97
N THR A 191 13.14 -9.80 10.09
CA THR A 191 13.98 -9.58 8.91
C THR A 191 13.15 -9.05 7.73
N GLY A 192 13.79 -8.45 6.74
CA GLY A 192 13.09 -8.05 5.51
C GLY A 192 12.39 -9.24 4.82
N ALA A 193 12.97 -10.44 4.87
CA ALA A 193 12.34 -11.64 4.34
C ALA A 193 11.10 -12.08 5.14
N ASP A 194 11.06 -11.83 6.45
CA ASP A 194 9.87 -12.08 7.26
C ASP A 194 8.73 -11.12 6.90
N GLN A 195 9.05 -9.83 6.75
CA GLN A 195 8.09 -8.82 6.31
C GLN A 195 7.54 -9.15 4.92
N LEU A 196 8.42 -9.46 3.97
CA LEU A 196 8.06 -9.81 2.60
C LEU A 196 7.03 -10.95 2.56
N ARG A 197 7.26 -12.03 3.31
CA ARG A 197 6.33 -13.17 3.37
C ARG A 197 4.96 -12.78 3.96
N TYR A 198 4.94 -11.87 4.93
CA TYR A 198 3.68 -11.38 5.49
C TYR A 198 2.94 -10.49 4.50
N ASN A 199 3.64 -9.56 3.83
CA ASN A 199 3.07 -8.64 2.86
C ASN A 199 2.52 -9.40 1.63
N GLU A 200 3.22 -10.42 1.14
CA GLU A 200 2.71 -11.32 0.09
C GLU A 200 1.42 -12.04 0.53
N ALA A 201 1.36 -12.51 1.78
CA ALA A 201 0.17 -13.17 2.32
C ALA A 201 -1.04 -12.21 2.46
N LEU A 202 -0.79 -10.93 2.80
CA LEU A 202 -1.83 -9.90 2.87
C LEU A 202 -2.39 -9.56 1.49
N ALA A 203 -1.53 -9.39 0.48
CA ALA A 203 -1.97 -9.16 -0.89
C ALA A 203 -2.83 -10.33 -1.41
N ALA A 204 -2.35 -11.56 -1.22
CA ALA A 204 -3.10 -12.76 -1.59
C ALA A 204 -4.45 -12.86 -0.85
N LEU A 205 -4.51 -12.39 0.40
CA LEU A 205 -5.74 -12.35 1.18
C LEU A 205 -6.77 -11.37 0.60
N ALA A 206 -6.36 -10.15 0.23
CA ALA A 206 -7.24 -9.17 -0.41
C ALA A 206 -7.81 -9.74 -1.73
N HIS A 207 -6.96 -10.33 -2.57
CA HIS A 207 -7.38 -10.92 -3.85
C HIS A 207 -8.37 -12.07 -3.67
N ARG A 208 -8.22 -12.91 -2.64
CA ARG A 208 -9.18 -13.99 -2.31
C ARG A 208 -10.58 -13.46 -1.99
N PHE A 209 -10.69 -12.23 -1.52
CA PHE A 209 -11.96 -11.56 -1.25
C PHE A 209 -12.39 -10.60 -2.36
N HIS A 210 -11.77 -10.70 -3.55
CA HIS A 210 -12.06 -9.84 -4.70
C HIS A 210 -11.89 -8.35 -4.37
N LEU A 211 -10.79 -8.00 -3.70
CA LEU A 211 -10.39 -6.61 -3.43
C LEU A 211 -9.00 -6.37 -3.99
N ALA A 212 -8.74 -5.17 -4.51
CA ALA A 212 -7.38 -4.74 -4.83
C ALA A 212 -6.56 -4.57 -3.54
N ALA A 213 -5.25 -4.81 -3.60
CA ALA A 213 -4.33 -4.67 -2.47
C ALA A 213 -3.43 -3.45 -2.60
N GLY A 214 -3.38 -2.60 -1.58
CA GLY A 214 -2.50 -1.44 -1.48
C GLY A 214 -1.30 -1.70 -0.57
N LEU A 215 -0.09 -1.44 -1.08
CA LEU A 215 1.11 -1.42 -0.26
C LEU A 215 1.25 -0.05 0.39
N LYS A 216 1.51 -0.01 1.69
CA LYS A 216 1.79 1.19 2.44
C LYS A 216 3.26 1.23 2.86
N ASN A 217 3.95 2.32 2.57
CA ASN A 217 5.37 2.49 2.88
C ASN A 217 6.19 1.28 2.35
N ASP A 218 7.03 0.58 3.13
CA ASP A 218 7.86 -0.59 2.71
C ASP A 218 8.45 -0.55 1.28
N TYR A 219 8.79 0.63 0.76
CA TYR A 219 9.18 0.76 -0.64
C TYR A 219 10.61 0.32 -0.92
N ALA A 220 11.41 0.08 0.13
CA ALA A 220 12.68 -0.64 0.00
C ALA A 220 12.48 -2.05 -0.59
N GLN A 221 11.29 -2.66 -0.42
CA GLN A 221 10.93 -3.95 -1.00
C GLN A 221 10.05 -3.85 -2.25
N ALA A 222 9.76 -2.64 -2.74
CA ALA A 222 8.82 -2.38 -3.85
C ALA A 222 9.14 -3.16 -5.13
N SER A 223 10.43 -3.40 -5.43
CA SER A 223 10.82 -4.15 -6.62
C SER A 223 10.30 -5.59 -6.66
N VAL A 224 10.06 -6.19 -5.48
CA VAL A 224 9.44 -7.52 -5.36
C VAL A 224 7.93 -7.37 -5.15
N LEU A 225 7.52 -6.48 -4.23
CA LEU A 225 6.12 -6.33 -3.82
C LEU A 225 5.20 -5.79 -4.92
N VAL A 226 5.74 -5.08 -5.92
CA VAL A 226 4.98 -4.61 -7.08
C VAL A 226 4.29 -5.75 -7.85
N HIS A 227 4.75 -7.00 -7.74
CA HIS A 227 4.11 -8.13 -8.39
C HIS A 227 2.85 -8.63 -7.67
N TYR A 228 2.69 -8.29 -6.39
CA TYR A 228 1.59 -8.76 -5.53
C TYR A 228 0.56 -7.68 -5.23
N PHE A 229 0.98 -6.42 -5.13
CA PHE A 229 0.11 -5.30 -4.79
C PHE A 229 -0.35 -4.54 -6.04
N ASP A 230 -1.57 -3.98 -6.03
CA ASP A 230 -2.22 -3.33 -7.17
C ASP A 230 -2.00 -1.81 -7.21
N PHE A 231 -1.65 -1.23 -6.07
CA PHE A 231 -1.33 0.19 -5.92
C PHE A 231 -0.43 0.41 -4.68
N ALA A 232 0.02 1.65 -4.53
CA ALA A 232 0.87 2.09 -3.44
C ALA A 232 0.31 3.37 -2.78
N ILE A 233 0.41 3.47 -1.46
CA ILE A 233 0.15 4.68 -0.66
C ILE A 233 1.40 4.99 0.15
N ASP A 234 1.99 6.17 -0.04
CA ASP A 234 3.17 6.62 0.69
C ASP A 234 2.83 7.75 1.66
N GLU A 235 3.53 7.78 2.79
CA GLU A 235 3.52 8.91 3.69
C GLU A 235 4.85 9.67 3.66
N SER A 236 4.81 10.82 3.02
CA SER A 236 5.84 11.86 3.07
C SER A 236 7.13 11.52 2.31
N CYS A 237 7.03 10.91 1.14
CA CYS A 237 8.17 10.56 0.31
C CYS A 237 9.05 11.77 -0.04
N VAL A 238 8.49 12.99 -0.13
CA VAL A 238 9.26 14.20 -0.42
C VAL A 238 9.99 14.69 0.82
N GLN A 239 9.36 14.58 2.00
CA GLN A 239 10.01 14.88 3.27
C GLN A 239 11.24 13.99 3.50
N TYR A 240 11.11 12.70 3.20
CA TYR A 240 12.16 11.70 3.44
C TYR A 240 13.08 11.46 2.24
N HIS A 241 12.84 12.11 1.10
CA HIS A 241 13.59 11.93 -0.15
C HIS A 241 13.50 10.50 -0.74
N GLU A 242 12.36 9.85 -0.54
CA GLU A 242 12.11 8.44 -0.86
C GLU A 242 11.21 8.21 -2.08
N CYS A 243 10.71 9.27 -2.73
CA CYS A 243 9.78 9.11 -3.86
C CYS A 243 10.31 8.27 -5.03
N SER A 244 11.64 8.11 -5.15
CA SER A 244 12.24 7.26 -6.17
C SER A 244 12.00 5.76 -5.94
N LEU A 245 11.74 5.35 -4.68
CA LEU A 245 11.42 3.97 -4.31
C LEU A 245 10.04 3.54 -4.82
N LEU A 246 9.15 4.49 -5.15
CA LEU A 246 7.83 4.25 -5.73
C LEU A 246 7.86 3.91 -7.23
N ALA A 247 9.00 4.12 -7.89
CA ALA A 247 9.14 3.94 -9.33
C ALA A 247 8.77 2.54 -9.86
N PRO A 248 8.93 1.42 -9.13
CA PRO A 248 8.43 0.11 -9.56
C PRO A 248 6.92 0.12 -9.86
N PHE A 249 6.09 0.70 -8.99
CA PHE A 249 4.63 0.78 -9.18
C PHE A 249 4.27 1.66 -10.38
N VAL A 250 4.93 2.82 -10.50
CA VAL A 250 4.72 3.74 -11.64
C VAL A 250 5.08 3.07 -12.96
N ARG A 251 6.22 2.36 -13.04
CA ARG A 251 6.63 1.63 -14.25
C ARG A 251 5.70 0.47 -14.59
N ALA A 252 5.07 -0.13 -13.59
CA ALA A 252 4.05 -1.17 -13.75
C ALA A 252 2.65 -0.59 -14.08
N ALA A 253 2.54 0.72 -14.33
CA ALA A 253 1.28 1.42 -14.58
C ALA A 253 0.25 1.26 -13.45
N LYS A 254 0.73 1.15 -12.21
CA LYS A 254 -0.09 1.06 -10.99
C LYS A 254 -0.28 2.43 -10.37
N ALA A 255 -1.41 2.61 -9.67
CA ALA A 255 -1.68 3.86 -8.98
C ALA A 255 -0.69 4.05 -7.82
N VAL A 256 -0.22 5.27 -7.65
CA VAL A 256 0.61 5.67 -6.52
C VAL A 256 0.05 6.95 -5.94
N TYR A 257 -0.30 6.90 -4.66
CA TYR A 257 -0.78 8.02 -3.89
C TYR A 257 0.25 8.38 -2.82
N ASP A 258 0.40 9.66 -2.53
CA ASP A 258 1.31 10.16 -1.51
C ASP A 258 0.59 11.20 -0.65
N VAL A 259 0.92 11.23 0.63
CA VAL A 259 0.44 12.25 1.57
C VAL A 259 1.61 12.92 2.29
N GLU A 260 1.64 14.24 2.21
CA GLU A 260 2.64 15.08 2.88
C GLU A 260 2.01 15.79 4.09
N TYR A 261 2.67 15.71 5.23
CA TYR A 261 2.21 16.34 6.47
C TYR A 261 2.92 17.65 6.79
N SER A 262 4.20 17.76 6.39
CA SER A 262 5.05 18.92 6.72
C SER A 262 5.55 19.68 5.48
N SER A 263 5.47 19.08 4.28
CA SER A 263 5.89 19.72 3.04
C SER A 263 4.77 20.58 2.46
N SER A 264 5.10 21.79 1.99
CA SER A 264 4.13 22.65 1.30
C SER A 264 3.82 22.12 -0.12
N PRO A 265 2.60 22.34 -0.66
CA PRO A 265 2.26 21.97 -2.03
C PRO A 265 3.23 22.51 -3.09
N SER A 266 3.76 23.71 -2.89
CA SER A 266 4.77 24.30 -3.78
C SER A 266 6.07 23.49 -3.86
N ARG A 267 6.40 22.74 -2.81
CA ARG A 267 7.59 21.88 -2.74
C ARG A 267 7.32 20.49 -3.32
N PHE A 268 6.25 19.83 -2.88
CA PHE A 268 6.04 18.43 -3.25
C PHE A 268 5.35 18.24 -4.60
N CYS A 269 4.48 19.17 -5.06
CA CYS A 269 3.74 18.96 -6.30
C CYS A 269 4.61 18.85 -7.57
N PRO A 270 5.67 19.64 -7.76
CA PRO A 270 6.58 19.43 -8.90
C PRO A 270 7.26 18.05 -8.90
N ILE A 271 7.60 17.54 -7.70
CA ILE A 271 8.23 16.22 -7.52
C ILE A 271 7.22 15.11 -7.81
N ALA A 272 6.03 15.19 -7.22
CA ALA A 272 4.94 14.24 -7.45
C ALA A 272 4.56 14.17 -8.94
N ALA A 273 4.43 15.31 -9.62
CA ALA A 273 4.15 15.38 -11.05
C ALA A 273 5.24 14.68 -11.89
N LYS A 274 6.52 14.96 -11.61
CA LYS A 274 7.65 14.33 -12.30
C LYS A 274 7.69 12.81 -12.07
N SER A 275 7.34 12.37 -10.87
CA SER A 275 7.30 10.95 -10.47
C SER A 275 6.00 10.25 -10.85
N ARG A 276 5.03 10.94 -11.46
CA ARG A 276 3.67 10.42 -11.78
C ARG A 276 2.94 9.87 -10.55
N VAL A 277 3.11 10.55 -9.42
CA VAL A 277 2.45 10.27 -8.14
C VAL A 277 1.32 11.28 -7.94
N THR A 278 0.18 10.83 -7.41
CA THR A 278 -0.89 11.73 -6.97
C THR A 278 -0.65 12.08 -5.51
N ALA A 279 -0.30 13.33 -5.22
CA ALA A 279 0.03 13.76 -3.87
C ALA A 279 -0.98 14.74 -3.27
N ILE A 280 -1.21 14.61 -1.97
CA ILE A 280 -2.04 15.51 -1.15
C ILE A 280 -1.27 16.05 0.05
N ALA A 281 -1.69 17.19 0.58
CA ALA A 281 -1.28 17.67 1.90
C ALA A 281 -2.40 17.44 2.91
N LYS A 282 -2.05 16.92 4.09
CA LYS A 282 -2.97 16.64 5.19
C LYS A 282 -2.36 17.06 6.53
N ALA A 283 -3.20 17.13 7.56
CA ALA A 283 -2.74 17.05 8.94
C ALA A 283 -2.69 15.58 9.38
N LEU A 284 -1.79 15.23 10.31
CA LEU A 284 -1.66 13.88 10.87
C LEU A 284 -2.96 13.30 11.45
N ALA A 285 -3.89 14.17 11.86
CA ALA A 285 -5.19 13.73 12.37
C ALA A 285 -6.10 13.10 11.29
N LEU A 286 -5.78 13.23 9.99
CA LEU A 286 -6.53 12.62 8.87
C LEU A 286 -8.05 12.83 8.93
N ARG A 287 -8.47 14.02 9.36
CA ARG A 287 -9.85 14.52 9.22
C ARG A 287 -10.12 14.92 7.78
N ALA A 288 -11.36 15.26 7.42
CA ALA A 288 -11.72 15.72 6.08
C ALA A 288 -10.79 16.87 5.60
N THR A 289 -10.61 17.88 6.44
CA THR A 289 -9.72 19.03 6.21
C THR A 289 -8.63 19.14 7.29
N PRO A 290 -7.48 19.79 7.03
CA PRO A 290 -7.09 20.38 5.74
C PRO A 290 -6.91 19.31 4.66
N TRP A 291 -7.19 19.70 3.42
CA TRP A 291 -6.96 18.89 2.24
C TRP A 291 -6.54 19.82 1.09
N SER A 292 -5.32 19.63 0.62
CA SER A 292 -4.84 20.25 -0.62
C SER A 292 -4.33 19.14 -1.52
N ILE A 293 -4.56 19.26 -2.81
CA ILE A 293 -4.14 18.28 -3.80
C ILE A 293 -3.31 18.95 -4.88
N CYS A 294 -2.30 18.25 -5.40
CA CYS A 294 -1.59 18.71 -6.58
C CYS A 294 -2.52 18.77 -7.80
N PRO A 295 -2.19 19.57 -8.82
CA PRO A 295 -2.86 19.49 -10.12
C PRO A 295 -2.87 18.03 -10.60
N THR A 296 -4.04 17.54 -11.00
CA THR A 296 -4.20 16.15 -11.44
C THR A 296 -3.27 15.86 -12.62
N LEU A 297 -2.62 14.70 -12.61
CA LEU A 297 -1.80 14.24 -13.74
C LEU A 297 -2.68 14.25 -15.00
N ALA A 298 -2.25 14.96 -16.04
CA ALA A 298 -2.93 14.92 -17.32
C ALA A 298 -3.01 13.46 -17.79
N ARG A 299 -4.21 13.00 -18.18
CA ARG A 299 -4.35 11.69 -18.82
C ARG A 299 -3.42 11.70 -20.04
N SER A 300 -2.42 10.82 -20.03
CA SER A 300 -1.67 10.54 -21.25
C SER A 300 -2.67 9.97 -22.24
N THR A 301 -2.95 10.73 -23.31
CA THR A 301 -3.77 10.32 -24.45
C THR A 301 -3.14 9.15 -25.18
#